data_AF-A0A242D953-F1
#
_entry.id   AF-A0A242D953-F1
#
_cell.length_a   1.000
_cell.length_b   1.000
_cell.length_c   1.000
_cell.angle_alpha   90.00
_cell.angle_beta   90.00
_cell.angle_gamma   90.00
#
_symmetry.space_group_name_H-M   'P 1'
#
loop_
_entity.id
_entity.type
_entity.pdbx_description
1 polymer ?
#
loop_
_entity_poly.entity_id
_entity_poly.type
_entity_poly.pdbx_seq_one_letter_code
_entity_poly.pdbx_strand_id
1 'polypeptide(L)' 'MRKGENIYLRKDGRWEGRYPKGRRINGRIKYGYIYGKTYTEVKQKLSALKIQYKTLQHVHGYSAETFEEWTR' A
#
# COMPACT_ATOMS: atom_id res chain seq x y z
N MET A 1 20.14 -7.89 4.85
CA MET A 1 18.82 -8.53 4.72
C MET A 1 17.77 -7.47 4.41
N ARG A 2 17.16 -7.48 3.21
CA ARG A 2 16.03 -6.59 2.89
C ARG A 2 14.80 -7.09 3.65
N LYS A 3 14.34 -6.36 4.68
CA LYS A 3 13.24 -6.82 5.53
C LYS A 3 11.86 -6.93 4.83
N GLY A 4 11.73 -6.65 3.53
CA GLY A 4 10.49 -6.87 2.76
C GLY A 4 9.27 -6.05 3.21
N GLU A 5 9.40 -5.23 4.26
CA GLU A 5 8.28 -4.56 4.91
C GLU A 5 7.79 -3.30 4.18
N ASN A 6 8.47 -2.87 3.11
CA ASN A 6 8.25 -1.59 2.41
C ASN A 6 8.40 -0.36 3.32
N ILE A 7 9.40 -0.38 4.20
CA ILE A 7 9.74 0.72 5.11
C ILE A 7 11.19 1.14 4.85
N TYR A 8 11.42 2.44 4.66
CA TYR A 8 12.69 3.00 4.22
C TYR A 8 13.07 4.23 5.07
N LEU A 9 14.33 4.36 5.44
CA LEU A 9 14.83 5.59 6.07
C LEU A 9 15.13 6.62 4.97
N ARG A 10 14.63 7.84 5.13
CA ARG A 10 14.87 8.96 4.23
C ARG A 10 16.12 9.75 4.64
N LYS A 11 16.67 10.53 3.70
CA LYS A 11 17.84 11.39 3.92
C LYS A 11 17.59 12.46 5.01
N ASP A 12 16.34 12.84 5.24
CA ASP A 12 15.93 13.79 6.27
C ASP A 12 15.72 13.15 7.65
N GLY A 13 16.05 11.85 7.81
CA GLY A 13 15.92 11.12 9.07
C GLY A 13 14.53 10.56 9.35
N ARG A 14 13.51 10.82 8.51
CA ARG A 14 12.18 10.24 8.68
C ARG A 14 12.10 8.83 8.09
N TRP A 15 11.28 7.99 8.70
CA TRP A 15 10.92 6.69 8.13
C TRP A 15 9.72 6.84 7.20
N GLU A 16 9.78 6.24 6.01
CA GLU A 16 8.71 6.19 5.00
C GLU A 16 8.21 4.75 4.84
N GLY A 17 6.93 4.53 5.10
CA GLY A 17 6.24 3.27 4.82
C GLY A 17 5.39 3.37 3.57
N ARG A 18 5.47 2.38 2.67
CA ARG A 18 4.64 2.31 1.44
C ARG A 18 3.65 1.16 1.52
N TYR A 19 2.37 1.45 1.33
CA TYR A 19 1.30 0.45 1.37
C TYR A 19 0.42 0.53 0.12
N PRO A 20 -0.12 -0.60 -0.38
CA PRO A 20 -1.09 -0.58 -1.46
C PRO A 20 -2.41 0.04 -0.94
N LYS A 21 -2.96 1.00 -1.68
CA LYS A 21 -4.26 1.64 -1.35
C LYS A 21 -5.31 1.48 -2.44
N GLY A 22 -4.98 0.74 -3.50
CA GLY A 22 -5.83 0.55 -4.67
C GLY A 22 -5.00 0.21 -5.90
N ARG A 23 -5.65 0.21 -7.06
CA ARG A 23 -5.01 0.08 -8.37
C ARG A 23 -5.34 1.31 -9.23
N ARG A 24 -4.46 1.60 -10.18
CA ARG A 24 -4.71 2.56 -11.27
C ARG A 24 -5.53 1.86 -12.35
N ILE A 25 -6.05 2.64 -13.29
CA ILE A 25 -6.81 2.12 -14.44
C ILE A 25 -6.00 1.11 -15.26
N ASN A 26 -4.68 1.26 -15.36
CA ASN A 26 -3.79 0.30 -16.03
C ASN A 26 -3.40 -0.91 -15.15
N GLY A 27 -4.19 -1.23 -14.13
CA GLY A 27 -3.95 -2.35 -13.22
C GLY A 27 -2.77 -2.19 -12.25
N ARG A 28 -1.89 -1.20 -12.39
CA ARG A 28 -0.72 -1.03 -11.51
C ARG A 28 -1.14 -0.64 -10.08
N ILE A 29 -0.41 -1.13 -9.07
CA ILE A 29 -0.67 -0.79 -7.66
C ILE A 29 -0.52 0.73 -7.46
N LYS A 30 -1.54 1.34 -6.86
CA LYS A 30 -1.49 2.70 -6.33
C LYS A 30 -1.00 2.63 -4.90
N TYR A 31 0.21 3.15 -4.65
CA TYR A 31 0.77 3.21 -3.30
C TYR A 31 0.30 4.46 -2.55
N GLY A 32 0.07 4.31 -1.26
CA GLY A 32 0.05 5.37 -0.27
C GLY A 32 1.36 5.40 0.51
N TYR A 33 1.62 6.53 1.18
CA TYR A 33 2.84 6.78 1.92
C TYR A 33 2.48 7.23 3.34
N ILE A 34 3.21 6.72 4.32
CA ILE A 34 3.15 7.17 5.70
C ILE A 34 4.55 7.55 6.18
N TYR A 35 4.60 8.51 7.10
CA TYR A 35 5.85 8.99 7.67
C TYR A 35 5.83 8.85 9.19
N GLY A 36 7.00 8.61 9.77
CA GLY A 36 7.19 8.52 11.21
C GLY A 36 8.61 8.86 11.61
N LYS A 37 8.81 9.13 12.91
CA LYS A 37 10.15 9.39 13.47
C LYS A 37 10.89 8.10 13.77
N THR A 38 10.18 7.00 13.98
CA THR A 38 10.77 5.69 14.27
C THR A 38 10.27 4.60 13.33
N TYR A 39 11.07 3.55 13.16
CA TYR A 39 10.69 2.36 12.39
C TYR A 39 9.40 1.73 12.91
N THR A 40 9.30 1.58 14.22
CA THR A 40 8.20 0.91 14.91
C THR A 40 6.87 1.65 14.70
N GLU A 41 6.89 2.98 14.79
CA GLU A 41 5.71 3.82 14.51
C GLU A 41 5.20 3.58 13.09
N VAL A 42 6.10 3.62 12.09
CA VAL A 42 5.74 3.37 10.69
C VAL A 42 5.22 1.95 10.52
N LYS A 43 5.86 0.95 11.14
CA LYS A 43 5.44 -0.46 11.05
C LYS A 43 4.02 -0.68 11.59
N GLN A 44 3.69 -0.09 12.74
CA GLN A 44 2.36 -0.20 13.34
C GLN A 44 1.29 0.41 12.43
N LYS A 45 1.52 1.65 11.95
CA LYS A 45 0.64 2.32 10.99
C LYS A 45 0.46 1.51 9.70
N LEU A 46 1.55 0.97 9.17
CA LEU A 46 1.54 0.17 7.94
C LEU A 46 0.72 -1.12 8.10
N SER A 47 0.79 -1.75 9.27
CA SER A 47 0.04 -2.98 9.58
C SER A 47 -1.47 -2.74 9.52
N ALA A 48 -1.95 -1.68 10.18
CA ALA A 48 -3.37 -1.31 10.17
C ALA A 48 -3.87 -1.04 8.75
N LEU A 49 -3.10 -0.29 7.95
CA LEU A 49 -3.47 0.04 6.57
C LEU A 49 -3.48 -1.19 5.64
N LYS A 50 -2.57 -2.15 5.85
CA LYS A 50 -2.58 -3.43 5.12
C LYS A 50 -3.83 -4.24 5.41
N ILE A 51 -4.27 -4.29 6.68
CA ILE A 51 -5.50 -4.98 7.06
C ILE A 51 -6.70 -4.31 6.39
N GLN A 52 -6.82 -2.98 6.50
CA GLN A 52 -7.89 -2.22 5.85
C GLN A 52 -7.94 -2.49 4.35
N TYR A 53 -6.79 -2.49 3.68
CA TYR A 53 -6.73 -2.78 2.24
C TYR A 53 -7.20 -4.21 1.92
N LYS A 54 -6.80 -5.21 2.70
CA LYS A 54 -7.29 -6.60 2.52
C LYS A 54 -8.81 -6.70 2.73
N THR A 55 -9.34 -6.02 3.74
CA THR A 55 -10.78 -5.97 3.99
C THR A 55 -11.53 -5.36 2.80
N LEU A 56 -11.04 -4.25 2.26
CA LEU A 56 -11.63 -3.62 1.07
C LEU A 56 -11.60 -4.57 -0.13
N GLN A 57 -10.50 -5.29 -0.35
CA GLN A 57 -10.40 -6.29 -1.43
C GLN A 57 -11.36 -7.46 -1.25
N HIS A 58 -11.63 -7.87 0.00
CA HIS A 58 -12.57 -8.95 0.27
C HIS A 58 -14.02 -8.50 0.02
N VAL A 59 -14.38 -7.29 0.44
CA VAL A 59 -15.75 -6.74 0.31
C VAL A 59 -16.08 -6.38 -1.15
N HIS A 60 -15.13 -5.77 -1.86
CA HIS A 60 -15.37 -5.26 -3.22
C HIS A 60 -14.84 -6.18 -4.33
N GLY A 61 -14.19 -7.29 -3.97
CA GLY A 61 -13.50 -8.15 -4.92
C GLY A 61 -12.19 -7.55 -5.46
N TYR A 62 -11.47 -8.36 -6.23
CA TYR A 62 -10.29 -7.93 -6.97
C TYR A 62 -10.72 -7.58 -8.41
N SER A 63 -11.15 -6.35 -8.68
CA SER A 63 -11.27 -5.91 -10.07
C SER A 63 -9.85 -5.68 -10.64
N ALA A 64 -9.27 -6.71 -11.25
CA ALA A 64 -8.05 -6.59 -12.03
C ALA A 64 -8.32 -6.00 -13.42
N GLU A 65 -9.56 -6.09 -13.87
CA GLU A 65 -10.05 -5.74 -15.19
C GLU A 65 -10.93 -4.49 -15.10
N THR A 66 -10.69 -3.54 -15.98
CA THR A 66 -11.49 -2.32 -16.11
C THR A 66 -12.81 -2.62 -16.82
N PHE A 67 -13.83 -1.78 -16.63
CA PHE A 67 -15.08 -1.90 -17.40
C PHE A 67 -14.81 -1.89 -18.91
N GLU A 68 -13.87 -1.06 -19.37
CA GLU A 68 -13.44 -0.98 -20.77
C GLU A 68 -12.81 -2.29 -21.28
N GLU A 69 -12.01 -2.96 -20.45
CA GLU A 69 -11.46 -4.30 -20.76
C GLU A 69 -12.55 -5.38 -20.73
N TRP A 70 -13.53 -5.28 -19.84
CA TRP A 70 -14.66 -6.22 -19.74
C TRP A 70 -15.66 -6.11 -20.90
N THR A 71 -15.87 -4.90 -21.45
CA THR A 71 -16.82 -4.67 -22.55
C THR A 71 -16.25 -4.94 -23.95
N ARG A 72 -14.98 -5.35 -24.05
CA ARG A 72 -14.32 -5.62 -25.34
C ARG A 72 -14.46 -7.07 -25.79
#